data_AF-A0A1I1KSC6-F1
#
_entry.id   AF-A0A1I1KSC6-F1
#
_cell.length_a   1.000
_cell.length_b   1.000
_cell.length_c   1.000
_cell.angle_alpha   90.00
_cell.angle_beta   90.00
_cell.angle_gamma   90.00
#
_symmetry.space_group_name_H-M   'P 1'
#
loop_
_entity.id
_entity.type
_entity.pdbx_description
1 polymer ?
#
loop_
_entity_poly.entity_id
_entity_poly.type
_entity_poly.pdbx_seq_one_letter_code
_entity_poly.pdbx_strand_id
1 'polypeptide(L)'
;MVIQIAIEGNAINDIASFYEEINRVFMSGESWRIGPSLDAFNDLLFGGYGALQGAQLAELVWHNIDHSRQALGYETTRVYYLEKLRPGSPYNKKLFEEKLTALESGRGETYFDSILSIIAEHPSIRVISH
;
A
#
# COMPACT_ATOMS: atom_id res chain seq x y z
N MET A 1 3.65 -20.42 12.14
CA MET A 1 4.62 -20.61 11.04
C MET A 1 5.19 -19.24 10.67
N VAL A 2 6.49 -19.13 10.42
CA VAL A 2 7.08 -17.90 9.85
C VAL A 2 7.11 -18.07 8.34
N ILE A 3 6.66 -17.05 7.60
CA ILE A 3 6.66 -17.07 6.13
C ILE A 3 7.45 -15.89 5.58
N GLN A 4 7.99 -16.04 4.38
CA GLN A 4 8.62 -14.98 3.62
C GLN A 4 7.83 -14.72 2.35
N ILE A 5 7.57 -13.45 2.06
CA ILE A 5 6.83 -12.99 0.89
C ILE A 5 7.72 -11.98 0.17
N ALA A 6 8.05 -12.26 -1.09
CA ALA A 6 8.92 -11.40 -1.90
C ALA A 6 8.09 -10.43 -2.74
N ILE A 7 8.28 -9.13 -2.51
CA ILE A 7 7.66 -8.04 -3.28
C ILE A 7 8.70 -7.49 -4.26
N GLU A 8 8.33 -7.45 -5.55
CA GLU A 8 9.16 -6.91 -6.62
C GLU A 8 8.89 -5.41 -6.80
N GLY A 9 9.76 -4.58 -6.24
CA GLY A 9 9.59 -3.13 -6.26
C GLY A 9 9.61 -2.53 -7.65
N ASN A 10 10.36 -3.10 -8.61
CA ASN A 10 10.39 -2.60 -10.00
C ASN A 10 9.06 -2.83 -10.76
N ALA A 11 8.21 -3.74 -10.26
CA ALA A 11 6.88 -3.93 -10.83
C ALA A 11 5.91 -2.81 -10.42
N ILE A 12 6.24 -2.01 -9.40
CA ILE A 12 5.39 -0.98 -8.83
C ILE A 12 5.73 0.37 -9.46
N ASN A 13 4.88 0.84 -10.37
CA ASN A 13 5.05 2.09 -11.12
C ASN A 13 3.99 3.15 -10.78
N ASP A 14 2.90 2.73 -10.12
CA ASP A 14 1.78 3.55 -9.67
C ASP A 14 0.95 2.75 -8.64
N ILE A 15 -0.15 3.35 -8.16
CA ILE A 15 -1.04 2.70 -7.19
C ILE A 15 -1.67 1.42 -7.78
N ALA A 16 -2.02 1.39 -9.06
CA ALA A 16 -2.67 0.23 -9.66
C ALA A 16 -1.72 -0.99 -9.68
N SER A 17 -0.49 -0.78 -10.16
CA SER A 17 0.56 -1.78 -10.19
C SER A 17 1.01 -2.24 -8.80
N PHE A 18 0.95 -1.37 -7.78
CA PHE A 18 1.10 -1.80 -6.39
C PHE A 18 0.07 -2.89 -6.02
N TYR A 19 -1.22 -2.66 -6.25
CA TYR A 19 -2.24 -3.66 -5.92
C TYR A 19 -2.15 -4.91 -6.80
N GLU A 20 -1.66 -4.80 -8.03
CA GLU A 20 -1.39 -5.97 -8.86
C GLU A 20 -0.28 -6.84 -8.25
N GLU A 21 0.80 -6.22 -7.78
CA GLU A 21 1.91 -6.91 -7.11
C GLU A 21 1.45 -7.52 -5.77
N ILE A 22 0.68 -6.79 -4.96
CA ILE A 22 0.12 -7.31 -3.71
C ILE A 22 -0.79 -8.51 -3.98
N ASN A 23 -1.68 -8.44 -4.96
CA ASN A 23 -2.51 -9.59 -5.31
C ASN A 23 -1.69 -10.76 -5.86
N ARG A 24 -0.61 -10.50 -6.62
CA ARG A 24 0.28 -11.55 -7.13
C ARG A 24 0.93 -12.34 -5.99
N VAL A 25 1.40 -11.67 -4.95
CA VAL A 25 2.22 -12.28 -3.89
C VAL A 25 1.40 -12.78 -2.69
N PHE A 26 0.25 -12.15 -2.42
CA PHE A 26 -0.61 -12.54 -1.30
C PHE A 26 -1.83 -13.35 -1.71
N MET A 27 -2.38 -13.14 -2.91
CA MET A 27 -3.71 -13.66 -3.28
C MET A 27 -3.65 -14.75 -4.36
N SER A 28 -2.47 -15.27 -4.73
CA SER A 28 -2.32 -16.25 -5.82
C SER A 28 -3.06 -17.57 -5.59
N GLY A 29 -3.37 -17.92 -4.33
CA GLY A 29 -4.14 -19.11 -3.96
C GLY A 29 -5.64 -18.87 -3.82
N GLU A 30 -6.09 -17.62 -3.93
CA GLU A 30 -7.48 -17.23 -3.75
C GLU A 30 -8.19 -17.11 -5.10
N SER A 31 -9.51 -17.31 -5.12
CA SER A 31 -10.34 -17.14 -6.33
C SER A 31 -10.72 -15.68 -6.62
N TRP A 32 -10.27 -14.75 -5.78
CA TRP A 32 -10.63 -13.34 -5.81
C TRP A 32 -9.39 -12.48 -5.49
N ARG A 33 -9.52 -11.17 -5.75
CA ARG A 33 -8.44 -10.17 -5.58
C ARG A 33 -8.92 -9.06 -4.65
N ILE A 34 -8.04 -8.53 -3.81
CA ILE A 34 -8.34 -7.31 -3.05
C ILE A 34 -8.45 -6.12 -4.00
N GLY A 35 -9.34 -5.19 -3.68
CA GLY A 35 -9.51 -3.94 -4.44
C GLY A 35 -8.40 -2.92 -4.13
N PRO A 36 -8.25 -1.88 -4.97
CA PRO A 36 -7.21 -0.86 -4.81
C PRO A 36 -7.58 0.20 -3.76
N SER A 37 -7.59 -0.19 -2.48
CA SER A 37 -7.77 0.72 -1.34
C SER A 37 -6.83 0.40 -0.18
N LEU A 38 -6.41 1.43 0.56
CA LEU A 38 -5.55 1.26 1.73
C LEU A 38 -6.26 0.44 2.82
N ASP A 39 -7.59 0.53 2.91
CA ASP A 39 -8.40 -0.29 3.82
C ASP A 39 -8.31 -1.79 3.44
N ALA A 40 -8.45 -2.13 2.15
CA ALA A 40 -8.34 -3.52 1.70
C ALA A 40 -6.91 -4.06 1.88
N PHE A 41 -5.89 -3.21 1.69
CA PHE A 41 -4.51 -3.57 2.02
C PHE A 41 -4.34 -3.82 3.52
N ASN A 42 -4.87 -2.94 4.38
CA ASN A 42 -4.84 -3.10 5.84
C ASN A 42 -5.56 -4.38 6.30
N ASP A 43 -6.72 -4.68 5.74
CA ASP A 43 -7.51 -5.89 6.02
C ASP A 43 -6.73 -7.17 5.68
N LEU A 44 -5.99 -7.16 4.55
CA LEU A 44 -5.14 -8.29 4.16
C LEU A 44 -4.07 -8.59 5.23
N LEU A 45 -3.48 -7.54 5.83
CA LEU A 45 -2.38 -7.70 6.79
C LEU A 45 -2.81 -8.34 8.12
N PHE A 46 -4.11 -8.35 8.45
CA PHE A 46 -4.63 -9.12 9.58
C PHE A 46 -4.55 -10.65 9.37
N GLY A 47 -4.28 -11.12 8.15
CA GLY A 47 -3.97 -12.52 7.87
C GLY A 47 -5.15 -13.48 7.89
N GLY A 48 -6.37 -12.99 7.62
CA GLY A 48 -7.57 -13.83 7.54
C GLY A 48 -7.65 -14.73 6.31
N TYR A 49 -6.86 -14.44 5.27
CA TYR A 49 -6.90 -15.07 3.94
C TYR A 49 -5.56 -14.90 3.20
N GLY A 50 -5.44 -15.53 2.03
CA GLY A 50 -4.26 -15.44 1.18
C GLY A 50 -3.03 -16.07 1.83
N ALA A 51 -1.85 -15.66 1.38
CA ALA A 51 -0.56 -16.17 1.85
C ALA A 51 -0.33 -15.99 3.35
N LEU A 52 -1.00 -15.01 3.98
CA LEU A 52 -0.89 -14.74 5.41
C LEU A 52 -1.77 -15.66 6.27
N GLN A 53 -2.69 -16.43 5.69
CA GLN A 53 -3.59 -17.26 6.47
C GLN A 53 -2.84 -18.34 7.26
N GLY A 54 -2.96 -18.30 8.59
CA GLY A 54 -2.26 -19.22 9.48
C GLY A 54 -0.78 -18.89 9.72
N ALA A 55 -0.28 -17.79 9.17
CA ALA A 55 1.04 -17.26 9.49
C ALA A 55 1.06 -16.69 10.91
N GLN A 56 2.15 -16.95 11.64
CA GLN A 56 2.40 -16.36 12.95
C GLN A 56 3.26 -15.09 12.82
N LEU A 57 4.13 -15.08 11.82
CA LEU A 57 5.00 -13.96 11.47
C LEU A 57 5.19 -13.98 9.95
N ALA A 58 5.17 -12.81 9.32
CA ALA A 58 5.49 -12.64 7.92
C ALA A 58 6.66 -11.67 7.75
N GLU A 59 7.63 -12.06 6.93
CA GLU A 59 8.72 -11.22 6.50
C GLU A 59 8.47 -10.81 5.04
N LEU A 60 8.24 -9.51 4.83
CA LEU A 60 8.08 -8.91 3.51
C LEU A 60 9.47 -8.52 2.99
N VAL A 61 10.02 -9.36 2.14
CA VAL A 61 11.29 -9.08 1.46
C VAL A 61 10.99 -8.18 0.25
N TRP A 62 11.26 -6.89 0.39
CA TRP A 62 10.94 -5.88 -0.61
C TRP A 62 12.18 -5.53 -1.43
N HIS A 63 12.28 -6.11 -2.62
CA HIS A 63 13.37 -5.83 -3.55
C HIS A 63 13.15 -4.49 -4.24
N ASN A 64 14.20 -3.69 -4.40
CA ASN A 64 14.14 -2.40 -5.11
C ASN A 64 13.08 -1.46 -4.51
N ILE A 65 13.04 -1.40 -3.17
CA ILE A 65 12.02 -0.61 -2.44
C ILE A 65 12.06 0.88 -2.83
N ASP A 66 13.24 1.39 -3.18
CA ASP A 66 13.41 2.78 -3.58
C ASP A 66 12.67 3.11 -4.88
N HIS A 67 12.52 2.14 -5.80
CA HIS A 67 11.69 2.32 -6.99
C HIS A 67 10.23 2.48 -6.60
N SER A 68 9.72 1.63 -5.71
CA SER A 68 8.35 1.74 -5.20
C SER A 68 8.13 3.06 -4.45
N ARG A 69 9.11 3.50 -3.66
CA ARG A 69 9.08 4.79 -2.94
C ARG A 69 8.97 5.97 -3.90
N GLN A 70 9.72 5.95 -5.01
CA GLN A 70 9.66 6.99 -6.03
C GLN A 70 8.32 6.94 -6.78
N ALA A 71 7.91 5.75 -7.23
CA ALA A 71 6.68 5.52 -7.98
C ALA A 71 5.41 5.87 -7.20
N LEU A 72 5.39 5.62 -5.89
CA LEU A 72 4.27 5.93 -4.99
C LEU A 72 4.52 7.21 -4.17
N GLY A 73 5.48 8.03 -4.59
CA GLY A 73 5.90 9.25 -3.92
C GLY A 73 4.96 10.42 -4.16
N TYR A 74 5.52 11.64 -4.09
CA TYR A 74 4.77 12.90 -4.10
C TYR A 74 3.79 13.02 -5.28
N GLU A 75 4.25 12.85 -6.53
CA GLU A 75 3.42 13.07 -7.73
C GLU A 75 2.20 12.15 -7.75
N THR A 76 2.41 10.85 -7.53
CA THR A 76 1.34 9.84 -7.48
C THR A 76 0.36 10.14 -6.35
N THR A 77 0.86 10.54 -5.18
CA THR A 77 0.02 10.90 -4.04
C THR A 77 -0.82 12.14 -4.33
N ARG A 78 -0.23 13.13 -4.98
CA ARG A 78 -0.90 14.38 -5.36
C ARG A 78 -2.03 14.11 -6.35
N VAL A 79 -1.77 13.32 -7.40
CA VAL A 79 -2.80 12.88 -8.36
C VAL A 79 -3.91 12.13 -7.62
N TYR A 80 -3.55 11.19 -6.74
CA TYR A 80 -4.52 10.43 -5.94
C TYR A 80 -5.44 11.35 -5.13
N TYR A 81 -4.91 12.36 -4.44
CA TYR A 81 -5.75 13.32 -3.69
C TYR A 81 -6.62 14.19 -4.61
N LEU A 82 -6.10 14.68 -5.72
CA LEU A 82 -6.87 15.47 -6.68
C LEU A 82 -8.05 14.67 -7.28
N GLU A 83 -7.87 13.39 -7.56
CA GLU A 83 -8.96 12.49 -7.97
C GLU A 83 -10.07 12.42 -6.91
N LYS A 84 -9.70 12.33 -5.63
CA LYS A 84 -10.66 12.34 -4.53
C LYS A 84 -11.38 13.70 -4.40
N LEU A 85 -10.79 14.79 -4.89
CA LEU A 85 -11.38 16.12 -4.88
C LEU A 85 -12.26 16.44 -6.10
N ARG A 86 -12.27 15.61 -7.16
CA ARG A 86 -13.11 15.83 -8.34
C ARG A 86 -14.60 16.05 -7.98
N PRO A 87 -15.33 16.90 -8.72
CA PRO A 87 -16.77 17.08 -8.53
C PRO A 87 -17.52 15.75 -8.53
N GLY A 88 -18.44 15.56 -7.61
CA GLY A 88 -19.24 14.33 -7.49
C GLY A 88 -18.51 13.13 -6.87
N SER A 89 -17.22 13.22 -6.53
CA SER A 89 -16.58 12.13 -5.76
C SER A 89 -17.20 12.03 -4.36
N PRO A 90 -17.46 10.80 -3.84
CA PRO A 90 -18.14 10.57 -2.57
C PRO A 90 -17.26 10.81 -1.34
N TYR A 91 -15.99 11.14 -1.53
CA TYR A 91 -15.02 11.30 -0.45
C TYR A 91 -15.14 12.64 0.29
N ASN A 92 -14.71 12.66 1.56
CA ASN A 92 -14.68 13.87 2.38
C ASN A 92 -13.70 14.91 1.79
N LYS A 93 -14.24 15.93 1.12
CA LYS A 93 -13.46 16.96 0.42
C LYS A 93 -12.51 17.71 1.35
N LYS A 94 -13.01 18.16 2.50
CA LYS A 94 -12.22 18.90 3.48
C LYS A 94 -11.00 18.11 3.95
N LEU A 95 -11.17 16.82 4.24
CA LEU A 95 -10.07 15.94 4.65
C LEU A 95 -9.01 15.83 3.53
N PHE A 96 -9.43 15.65 2.28
CA PHE A 96 -8.49 15.50 1.16
C PHE A 96 -7.84 16.83 0.75
N GLU A 97 -8.51 17.97 0.94
CA GLU A 97 -7.92 19.31 0.79
C GLU A 97 -6.82 19.55 1.84
N GLU A 98 -7.07 19.18 3.09
CA GLU A 98 -6.07 19.26 4.18
C GLU A 98 -4.87 18.35 3.90
N LYS A 99 -5.11 17.10 3.46
CA LYS A 99 -4.04 16.17 3.09
C LYS A 99 -3.23 16.67 1.88
N LEU A 100 -3.89 17.19 0.86
CA LEU A 100 -3.22 17.78 -0.31
C LEU A 100 -2.36 18.98 0.09
N THR A 101 -2.89 19.89 0.91
CA THR A 101 -2.14 21.06 1.41
C THR A 101 -0.94 20.64 2.24
N ALA A 102 -1.10 19.63 3.12
CA ALA A 102 0.01 19.10 3.90
C ALA A 102 1.10 18.52 2.98
N LEU A 103 0.72 17.70 2.00
CA LEU A 103 1.62 17.11 1.01
C LEU A 103 2.37 18.19 0.21
N GLU A 104 1.66 19.18 -0.33
CA GLU A 104 2.26 20.29 -1.10
C GLU A 104 3.20 21.17 -0.26
N SER A 105 2.98 21.25 1.05
CA SER A 105 3.89 21.93 1.98
C SER A 105 5.06 21.06 2.48
N GLY A 106 5.22 19.83 1.99
CA GLY A 106 6.26 18.89 2.41
C GLY A 106 6.08 18.31 3.82
N ARG A 107 4.88 18.43 4.40
CA ARG A 107 4.53 17.94 5.75
C ARG A 107 3.57 16.75 5.74
N GLY A 108 3.00 16.43 4.58
CA GLY A 108 2.08 15.31 4.41
C GLY A 108 2.81 14.03 4.00
N GLU A 109 2.23 12.90 4.37
CA GLU A 109 2.69 11.58 3.95
C GLU A 109 2.44 11.35 2.45
N THR A 110 3.37 10.67 1.79
CA THR A 110 3.13 10.07 0.49
C THR A 110 2.29 8.80 0.61
N TYR A 111 1.78 8.30 -0.51
CA TYR A 111 1.08 7.02 -0.56
C TYR A 111 1.98 5.88 -0.08
N PHE A 112 3.27 5.94 -0.44
CA PHE A 112 4.28 5.00 0.06
C PHE A 112 4.44 5.08 1.58
N ASP A 113 4.48 6.28 2.15
CA ASP A 113 4.58 6.44 3.60
C ASP A 113 3.34 5.87 4.30
N SER A 114 2.14 6.11 3.77
CA SER A 114 0.91 5.50 4.30
C SER A 114 0.94 3.96 4.24
N ILE A 115 1.51 3.35 3.19
CA ILE A 115 1.70 1.88 3.13
C ILE A 115 2.61 1.40 4.25
N LEU A 116 3.76 2.07 4.47
CA LEU A 116 4.69 1.69 5.53
C LEU A 116 4.10 1.91 6.92
N SER A 117 3.36 3.01 7.12
CA SER A 117 2.63 3.29 8.37
C SER A 117 1.61 2.18 8.67
N ILE A 118 0.84 1.75 7.67
CA ILE A 118 -0.08 0.62 7.80
C ILE A 118 0.68 -0.65 8.20
N ILE A 119 1.76 -1.02 7.48
CA ILE A 119 2.54 -2.22 7.82
C ILE A 119 3.07 -2.16 9.27
N ALA A 120 3.51 -0.99 9.73
CA ALA A 120 4.03 -0.79 11.08
C ALA A 120 2.98 -0.98 12.19
N GLU A 121 1.69 -0.85 11.88
CA GLU A 121 0.58 -1.15 12.80
C GLU A 121 0.36 -2.65 13.00
N HIS A 122 0.98 -3.50 12.17
CA HIS A 122 0.88 -4.97 12.24
C HIS A 122 2.15 -5.60 12.82
N PRO A 123 2.20 -5.92 14.13
CA PRO A 123 3.42 -6.40 14.80
C PRO A 123 3.88 -7.79 14.35
N SER A 124 3.00 -8.56 13.69
CA SER A 124 3.30 -9.86 13.09
C SER A 124 3.94 -9.73 11.69
N ILE A 125 4.18 -8.51 11.21
CA ILE A 125 4.76 -8.26 9.88
C ILE A 125 6.06 -7.49 10.04
N ARG A 126 7.09 -7.89 9.29
CA ARG A 126 8.40 -7.24 9.25
C ARG A 126 8.79 -6.95 7.81
N VAL A 127 9.25 -5.73 7.54
CA VAL A 127 9.79 -5.37 6.23
C VAL A 127 11.30 -5.56 6.25
N ILE A 128 11.82 -6.32 5.28
CA ILE A 128 13.25 -6.47 4.98
C ILE A 128 13.44 -5.86 3.60
N SER A 129 14.21 -4.80 3.49
CA SER A 129 14.34 -4.06 2.23
C SER A 129 15.78 -4.00 1.74
N HIS A 130 15.93 -4.07 0.41
CA HIS A 130 17.19 -4.04 -0.33
C HIS A 130 17.10 -3.12 -1.56
#